data_AF-A0A9E5B1J5-F1
#
_entry.id   AF-A0A9E5B1J5-F1
#
_cell.length_a   1.000
_cell.length_b   1.000
_cell.length_c   1.000
_cell.angle_alpha   90.00
_cell.angle_beta   90.00
_cell.angle_gamma   90.00
#
_symmetry.space_group_name_H-M   'P 1'
#
loop_
_entity.id
_entity.type
_entity.pdbx_description
1 polymer ?
#
loop_
_entity_poly.entity_id
_entity_poly.type
_entity_poly.pdbx_seq_one_letter_code
_entity_poly.pdbx_strand_id
1 'polypeptide(L)'
;MSSDRTLWRDKALLLLNEAVLQSFDRSGVKMSDHHHVGHEFLDFCRNEQKSGREPYGNWTWLVPPAASSTSVLYQEPFHDKALKPAYVYQAPAWTARPQPSNLSPGTLTPTPEKCPFH
;
A
#
# COMPACT_ATOMS: atom_id res chain seq x y z
N MET A 1 26.46 20.19 10.26
CA MET A 1 24.99 20.02 10.32
C MET A 1 24.69 18.86 11.25
N SER A 2 24.12 19.05 12.45
CA SER A 2 23.52 17.89 13.16
C SER A 2 22.71 18.32 14.40
N SER A 3 21.49 18.80 14.19
CA SER A 3 20.47 18.76 15.23
C SER A 3 19.14 18.52 14.54
N ASP A 4 18.34 17.60 15.05
CA ASP A 4 17.01 17.33 14.49
C ASP A 4 16.09 18.56 14.56
N ARG A 5 16.39 19.53 15.44
CA ARG A 5 15.70 20.83 15.51
C ARG A 5 15.81 21.68 14.24
N THR A 6 16.76 21.39 13.36
CA THR A 6 16.87 22.07 12.05
C THR A 6 15.86 21.56 11.03
N LEU A 7 15.13 20.49 11.36
CA LEU A 7 14.16 19.81 10.51
C LEU A 7 14.76 19.37 9.17
N TRP A 8 16.02 18.94 9.21
CA TRP A 8 16.73 18.56 7.99
C TRP A 8 16.09 17.35 7.30
N ARG A 9 15.51 16.42 8.07
CA ARG A 9 14.80 15.25 7.53
C ARG A 9 13.52 15.67 6.81
N ASP A 10 12.72 16.52 7.43
CA ASP A 10 11.46 17.03 6.84
C ASP A 10 11.74 17.82 5.55
N LYS A 11 12.77 18.67 5.56
CA LYS A 11 13.22 19.42 4.37
C LYS A 11 13.69 18.49 3.26
N ALA A 12 14.52 17.50 3.59
CA ALA A 12 15.01 16.52 2.61
C ALA A 12 13.86 15.69 2.02
N LEU A 13 12.90 15.28 2.86
CA LEU A 13 11.71 14.54 2.44
C LEU A 13 10.84 15.35 1.48
N LEU A 14 10.62 16.64 1.77
CA LEU A 14 9.87 17.54 0.89
C LEU A 14 10.54 17.67 -0.48
N LEU A 15 11.83 17.99 -0.50
CA LEU A 15 12.60 18.17 -1.75
C LEU A 15 12.67 16.88 -2.57
N LEU A 16 12.78 15.72 -1.91
CA LEU A 16 12.74 14.43 -2.59
C LEU A 16 11.38 14.18 -3.26
N ASN A 17 10.27 14.43 -2.56
CA ASN A 17 8.94 14.27 -3.14
C ASN A 17 8.72 15.20 -4.35
N GLU A 18 9.16 16.45 -4.25
CA GLU A 18 9.10 17.42 -5.36
C GLU A 18 9.93 16.94 -6.57
N ALA A 19 11.17 16.49 -6.35
CA ALA A 19 12.04 16.01 -7.41
C ALA A 19 11.49 14.77 -8.12
N VAL A 20 10.82 13.87 -7.38
CA VAL A 20 10.15 12.70 -7.98
C VAL A 20 9.02 13.15 -8.90
N LEU A 21 8.09 13.99 -8.43
CA LEU A 21 6.98 14.50 -9.25
C LEU A 21 7.50 15.19 -10.52
N GLN A 22 8.47 16.10 -10.38
CA GLN A 22 9.06 16.81 -11.50
C GLN A 22 9.71 15.87 -12.52
N SER A 23 10.35 14.79 -12.06
CA SER A 23 11.00 13.81 -12.94
C SER A 23 9.99 13.04 -13.79
N PHE A 24 8.86 12.66 -13.19
CA PHE A 24 7.75 12.02 -13.89
C PHE A 24 7.13 12.96 -14.93
N ASP A 25 6.87 14.22 -14.55
CA ASP A 25 6.35 15.26 -15.45
C ASP A 25 7.28 15.48 -16.65
N ARG A 26 8.59 15.64 -16.40
CA ARG A 26 9.60 15.80 -17.46
C ARG A 26 9.68 14.61 -18.41
N SER A 27 9.35 13.43 -17.92
CA SER A 27 9.34 12.19 -18.71
C SER A 27 8.00 11.95 -19.42
N GLY A 28 7.00 12.83 -19.23
CA GLY A 28 5.66 12.64 -19.77
C GLY A 28 4.90 11.46 -19.14
N VAL A 29 5.32 11.00 -17.96
CA VAL A 29 4.68 9.89 -17.24
C VAL A 29 3.73 10.46 -16.21
N LYS A 30 2.46 10.06 -16.25
CA LYS A 30 1.45 10.56 -15.31
C LYS A 30 1.72 10.03 -13.89
N MET A 31 1.83 10.95 -12.94
CA MET A 31 1.89 10.67 -11.50
C MET A 31 1.09 11.75 -10.77
N SER A 32 0.21 11.33 -9.85
CA SER A 32 -0.57 12.26 -9.03
C SER A 32 0.10 12.48 -7.68
N ASP A 33 0.04 13.70 -7.16
CA ASP A 33 0.43 13.98 -5.78
C ASP A 33 -0.67 13.56 -4.78
N HIS A 34 -0.29 13.41 -3.51
CA HIS A 34 -1.17 12.87 -2.47
C HIS A 34 -2.25 13.85 -2.02
N HIS A 35 -2.09 15.15 -2.20
CA HIS A 35 -3.15 16.11 -1.90
C HIS A 35 -4.25 16.01 -2.96
N HIS A 36 -3.87 15.97 -4.24
CA HIS A 36 -4.82 15.79 -5.33
C HIS A 36 -5.59 14.47 -5.22
N VAL A 37 -4.89 13.35 -5.00
CA VAL A 37 -5.52 12.03 -4.82
C VAL A 37 -6.47 12.00 -3.63
N GLY A 38 -6.13 12.71 -2.54
CA GLY A 38 -7.04 12.85 -1.38
C GLY A 38 -8.37 13.53 -1.74
N HIS A 39 -8.32 14.58 -2.57
CA HIS A 39 -9.52 15.22 -3.09
C HIS A 39 -10.31 14.30 -4.03
N GLU A 40 -9.64 13.65 -4.99
CA GLU A 40 -10.28 12.67 -5.89
C GLU A 40 -10.98 11.55 -5.11
N PHE A 41 -10.38 11.08 -4.01
CA PHE A 41 -10.98 10.07 -3.14
C PHE A 41 -12.25 10.58 -2.43
N LEU A 42 -12.25 11.82 -1.92
CA LEU A 42 -13.47 12.39 -1.35
C LEU A 42 -14.57 12.59 -2.39
N ASP A 43 -14.21 12.91 -3.63
CA ASP A 43 -15.17 13.03 -4.73
C ASP A 43 -15.82 11.67 -5.04
N PHE A 44 -15.00 10.61 -5.06
CA PHE A 44 -15.48 9.24 -5.11
C PHE A 44 -16.45 8.93 -3.96
N CYS A 45 -16.09 9.22 -2.71
CA CYS A 45 -16.95 8.98 -1.55
C CYS A 45 -18.31 9.68 -1.69
N ARG A 46 -18.33 10.94 -2.14
CA ARG A 46 -19.58 11.67 -2.36
C ARG A 46 -20.44 11.03 -3.44
N ASN A 47 -19.84 10.49 -4.50
CA ASN A 47 -20.57 9.82 -5.57
C ASN A 47 -21.15 8.47 -5.14
N GLU A 48 -20.41 7.70 -4.34
CA GLU A 48 -20.91 6.46 -3.74
C GLU A 48 -22.10 6.72 -2.82
N GLN A 49 -21.97 7.71 -1.92
CA GLN A 49 -23.03 8.07 -0.97
C GLN A 49 -24.29 8.59 -1.69
N LYS A 50 -24.13 9.42 -2.74
CA LYS A 50 -25.25 9.82 -3.62
C LYS A 50 -25.95 8.64 -4.28
N SER A 51 -25.22 7.56 -4.51
CA SER A 51 -25.74 6.30 -5.08
C SER A 51 -26.25 5.32 -4.01
N GLY A 52 -26.34 5.74 -2.74
CA GLY A 52 -26.78 4.90 -1.63
C GLY A 52 -25.78 3.85 -1.16
N ARG A 53 -24.49 3.99 -1.51
CA ARG A 53 -23.41 3.10 -1.09
C ARG A 53 -22.51 3.80 -0.08
N GLU A 54 -22.19 3.10 1.01
CA GLU A 54 -21.27 3.61 2.04
C GLU A 54 -19.82 3.27 1.68
N PRO A 55 -18.91 4.26 1.60
CA PRO A 55 -17.48 4.00 1.43
C PRO A 55 -16.86 3.37 2.68
N TYR A 56 -16.04 2.35 2.49
CA TYR A 56 -15.25 1.71 3.55
C TYR A 56 -13.76 1.81 3.21
N GLY A 57 -12.91 1.84 4.23
CA GLY A 57 -11.47 1.85 4.04
C GLY A 57 -10.69 1.81 5.34
N ASN A 58 -9.47 1.27 5.28
CA ASN A 58 -8.53 1.35 6.39
C ASN A 58 -7.90 2.74 6.44
N TRP A 59 -8.27 3.55 7.42
CA TRP A 59 -7.81 4.94 7.53
C TRP A 59 -6.29 5.09 7.53
N THR A 60 -5.57 4.18 8.20
CA THR A 60 -4.09 4.18 8.27
C THR A 60 -3.44 3.99 6.89
N TRP A 61 -4.14 3.36 5.93
CA TRP A 61 -3.66 3.19 4.56
C TRP A 61 -4.05 4.35 3.63
N LEU A 62 -5.14 5.05 3.95
CA LEU A 62 -5.66 6.15 3.15
C LEU A 62 -4.92 7.47 3.40
N VAL A 63 -4.51 7.70 4.65
CA VAL A 63 -3.80 8.93 5.02
C VAL A 63 -2.36 8.89 4.48
N PRO A 64 -1.90 9.96 3.78
CA PRO A 64 -0.54 10.00 3.25
C PRO A 64 0.53 9.88 4.36
N PRO A 65 1.65 9.18 4.13
CA PRO A 65 2.69 8.98 5.14
C PRO A 65 3.55 10.24 5.41
N ALA A 66 3.44 11.26 4.55
CA ALA A 66 4.04 12.58 4.75
C ALA A 66 2.93 13.63 4.69
N ALA A 67 3.07 14.71 5.46
CA ALA A 67 2.09 15.79 5.52
C ALA A 67 0.65 15.28 5.83
N SER A 68 0.53 14.26 6.69
CA SER A 68 -0.73 13.60 6.98
C SER A 68 -1.81 14.57 7.46
N SER A 69 -1.50 15.42 8.44
CA SER A 69 -2.46 16.37 9.03
C SER A 69 -2.92 17.49 8.10
N THR A 70 -2.24 17.69 6.96
CA THR A 70 -2.66 18.64 5.92
C THR A 70 -3.47 17.97 4.82
N SER A 71 -3.60 16.62 4.85
CA SER A 71 -4.51 15.90 3.97
C SER A 71 -5.95 16.04 4.42
N VAL A 72 -6.85 16.13 3.44
CA VAL A 72 -8.32 16.12 3.67
C VAL A 72 -8.83 14.82 4.30
N LEU A 73 -8.04 13.74 4.24
CA LEU A 73 -8.41 12.43 4.80
C LEU A 73 -8.05 12.27 6.28
N TYR A 74 -7.36 13.24 6.89
CA TYR A 74 -6.84 13.10 8.25
C TYR A 74 -7.90 13.24 9.35
N GLN A 75 -8.93 14.06 9.12
CA GLN A 75 -9.80 14.52 10.20
C GLN A 75 -10.68 13.41 10.77
N GLU A 76 -11.25 12.57 9.90
CA GLU A 76 -12.23 11.56 10.30
C GLU A 76 -11.79 10.17 9.84
N PRO A 77 -11.83 9.15 10.74
CA PRO A 77 -11.50 7.79 10.38
C PRO A 77 -12.58 7.14 9.51
N PHE A 78 -12.16 6.23 8.63
CA PHE A 78 -13.06 5.38 7.85
C PHE A 78 -13.33 4.07 8.58
N HIS A 79 -14.55 3.53 8.38
CA HIS A 79 -14.87 2.18 8.83
C HIS A 79 -14.14 1.15 7.94
N ASP A 80 -13.30 0.32 8.54
CA ASP A 80 -12.59 -0.74 7.83
C ASP A 80 -13.46 -1.99 7.71
N LYS A 81 -14.08 -2.17 6.55
CA LYS A 81 -14.94 -3.31 6.23
C LYS A 81 -14.71 -3.75 4.79
N ALA A 82 -14.30 -5.01 4.60
CA ALA A 82 -14.22 -5.62 3.29
C ALA A 82 -15.57 -6.25 2.89
N LEU A 83 -16.08 -5.86 1.73
CA LEU A 83 -17.27 -6.47 1.10
C LEU A 83 -16.83 -7.32 -0.10
N LYS A 84 -17.55 -8.40 -0.41
CA LYS A 84 -17.28 -9.20 -1.61
C LYS A 84 -17.98 -8.58 -2.84
N PRO A 85 -17.37 -8.64 -4.03
CA PRO A 85 -16.05 -9.18 -4.35
C PRO A 85 -14.89 -8.30 -3.79
N ALA A 86 -13.82 -8.92 -3.30
CA ALA A 86 -12.68 -8.24 -2.68
C ALA A 86 -11.33 -8.83 -3.09
N TYR A 87 -10.30 -7.98 -3.15
CA TYR A 87 -8.91 -8.42 -3.14
C TYR A 87 -8.51 -8.86 -1.74
N VAL A 88 -7.85 -10.02 -1.64
CA VAL A 88 -7.40 -10.59 -0.37
C VAL A 88 -5.92 -10.94 -0.43
N TYR A 89 -5.25 -10.83 0.71
CA TYR A 89 -3.89 -11.31 0.85
C TYR A 89 -3.81 -12.81 0.56
N GLN A 90 -2.74 -13.20 -0.12
CA GLN A 90 -2.41 -14.59 -0.41
C GLN A 90 -1.03 -14.90 0.18
N ALA A 91 -0.81 -16.15 0.55
CA ALA A 91 0.51 -16.61 0.91
C ALA A 91 1.47 -16.38 -0.27
N PRO A 92 2.73 -16.01 -0.03
CA PRO A 92 3.70 -15.86 -1.10
C PRO A 92 3.85 -17.15 -1.91
N ALA A 93 3.90 -17.06 -3.24
CA ALA A 93 3.90 -18.23 -4.11
C ALA A 93 5.03 -19.23 -3.82
N TRP A 94 6.18 -18.77 -3.31
CA TRP A 94 7.32 -19.62 -2.96
C TRP A 94 7.18 -20.34 -1.60
N THR A 95 6.20 -19.98 -0.78
CA THR A 95 5.87 -20.67 0.48
C THR A 95 4.81 -21.74 0.30
N ALA A 96 4.04 -21.67 -0.79
CA ALA A 96 3.12 -22.71 -1.19
C ALA A 96 3.94 -23.92 -1.69
N ARG A 97 4.30 -24.83 -0.78
CA ARG A 97 4.80 -26.15 -1.17
C ARG A 97 3.77 -26.72 -2.15
N PRO A 98 4.14 -27.13 -3.38
CA PRO A 98 3.21 -27.84 -4.24
C PRO A 98 2.75 -29.06 -3.45
N GLN A 99 1.46 -29.10 -3.11
CA GLN A 99 0.84 -30.36 -2.73
C GLN A 99 0.94 -31.23 -3.97
N PRO A 100 1.67 -32.36 -3.95
CA PRO A 100 1.61 -33.29 -5.06
C PRO A 100 0.15 -33.72 -5.18
N SER A 101 -0.51 -33.28 -6.25
CA SER A 101 -1.75 -33.86 -6.69
C SER A 101 -1.45 -35.34 -6.95
N ASN A 102 -1.98 -36.20 -6.07
CA ASN A 102 -1.93 -37.67 -6.09
C ASN A 102 -0.65 -38.29 -5.48
N LEU A 103 -0.67 -38.53 -4.18
CA LEU A 103 0.12 -39.61 -3.57
C LEU A 103 -0.82 -40.56 -2.82
N SER A 104 -0.99 -41.75 -3.38
CA SER A 104 -1.44 -42.94 -2.65
C SER A 104 -0.49 -43.21 -1.47
N PRO A 105 -0.97 -43.80 -0.36
CA PRO A 105 -0.16 -43.99 0.84
C PRO A 105 0.89 -45.08 0.61
N GLY A 106 2.14 -44.67 0.42
CA GLY A 106 3.26 -45.58 0.28
C GLY A 106 4.58 -44.82 0.41
N THR A 107 5.12 -44.86 1.63
CA THR A 107 6.55 -44.83 2.01
C THR A 107 7.51 -44.10 1.09
N LEU A 108 8.16 -43.05 1.61
CA LEU A 108 9.63 -42.89 1.62
C LEU A 108 9.95 -41.59 2.38
N THR A 109 10.53 -41.74 3.57
CA THR A 109 11.17 -40.67 4.33
C THR A 109 12.31 -40.05 3.52
N PRO A 110 12.34 -38.73 3.26
CA PRO A 110 13.53 -38.09 2.73
C PRO A 110 14.43 -37.64 3.89
N THR A 111 15.67 -38.15 3.89
CA THR A 111 16.79 -37.58 4.64
C THR A 111 17.03 -36.12 4.24
N PRO A 112 17.57 -35.27 5.13
CA PRO A 112 17.79 -33.87 4.81
C PRO A 112 18.98 -33.75 3.85
N GLU A 113 18.69 -33.53 2.56
CA GLU A 113 19.71 -33.12 1.61
C GLU A 113 20.18 -31.71 1.97
N LYS A 114 21.48 -31.61 2.22
CA LYS A 114 22.19 -30.38 2.58
C LYS A 114 22.17 -29.44 1.37
N CYS A 115 21.73 -28.20 1.56
CA CYS A 115 21.70 -27.19 0.50
C CYS A 115 23.10 -27.00 -0.12
N PRO A 116 23.24 -26.98 -1.46
CA PRO A 116 24.53 -26.86 -2.15
C PRO A 116 25.19 -25.46 -2.06
N PHE A 117 24.65 -24.57 -1.22
CA PHE A 117 25.17 -23.23 -0.98
C PHE A 117 25.49 -22.94 0.49
N HIS A 118 25.61 -23.98 1.33
CA HIS A 118 26.13 -23.88 2.70
C HIS A 118 27.06 -25.04 3.08
#